data_AF-A0A9X0DC82-F1
#
_entry.id   AF-A0A9X0DC82-F1
#
_cell.length_a   1.000
_cell.length_b   1.000
_cell.length_c   1.000
_cell.angle_alpha   90.00
_cell.angle_beta   90.00
_cell.angle_gamma   90.00
#
_symmetry.space_group_name_H-M   'P 1'
#
loop_
_entity.id
_entity.type
_entity.pdbx_description
1 polymer ?
#
loop_
_entity_poly.entity_id
_entity_poly.type
_entity_poly.pdbx_seq_one_letter_code
_entity_poly.pdbx_strand_id
1 'polypeptide(L)'
;MALSRALVVFLTLFSASEAFFSSATLELDDESALKTQDHAIITKLGLLRCVMEFFKDNPQYIDEKVAVNFEDLQRIVITADTPSDVQNLFSVIMSRMRLQNAIAEIQSSNTEVNSAPLKNVAAAHFSGEQFKKGTKRLLKLKSEIVTSLLKGLKFEHSRQLTGQYLHTLQDFYSHSNWVELGNRVQKFDVQTNPANSIPSEFISKPDEATCISCPLTTEQKDNCDNNLITQKITSGYYGGQDIAKPSNVSKCGHGGILDSGREKGARGGINKDSATRNWSPHYNLHAVAAEHAIEATKQFFEELRSTVGDDIFARFLNLQAVRTLALVIDDTGSMGEEIKSVRKLSTDFVQKTKNPNTAFVYILVPFNDPEVGPVTVTSNADEVIQAVNSLKANKGGDCPELGMTGLYQALLQVSKTRLFTIYLMLTPRIQI
;
A
#
# COMPACT_ATOMS: atom_id res chain seq x y z
N MET A 1 34.01 16.18 19.40
CA MET A 1 33.65 15.28 18.27
C MET A 1 32.99 14.05 18.85
N ALA A 2 31.67 13.93 18.76
CA ALA A 2 30.94 12.73 19.13
C ALA A 2 29.90 12.47 18.04
N LEU A 3 30.21 11.54 17.15
CA LEU A 3 29.30 11.05 16.12
C LEU A 3 28.36 10.04 16.78
N SER A 4 27.10 10.42 16.97
CA SER A 4 26.04 9.50 17.36
C SER A 4 25.77 8.53 16.21
N ARG A 5 26.22 7.28 16.37
CA ARG A 5 25.82 6.17 15.51
C ARG A 5 24.37 5.82 15.84
N ALA A 6 23.44 6.15 14.94
CA ALA A 6 22.10 5.60 14.98
C ALA A 6 22.20 4.09 14.71
N LEU A 7 21.99 3.30 15.76
CA LEU A 7 21.84 1.86 15.69
C LEU A 7 20.45 1.57 15.08
N VAL A 8 20.38 1.29 13.79
CA VAL A 8 19.17 0.74 13.16
C VAL A 8 19.09 -0.72 13.58
N VAL A 9 18.26 -0.99 14.59
CA VAL A 9 17.95 -2.36 15.02
C VAL A 9 16.97 -2.94 14.01
N PHE A 10 17.47 -3.78 13.10
CA PHE A 10 16.63 -4.73 12.36
C PHE A 10 16.21 -5.83 13.33
N LEU A 11 15.06 -5.64 13.99
CA LEU A 11 14.37 -6.74 14.65
C LEU A 11 13.65 -7.54 13.56
N THR A 12 14.36 -8.51 12.96
CA THR A 12 13.74 -9.58 12.18
C THR A 12 13.04 -10.54 13.15
N LEU A 13 11.86 -10.15 13.61
CA LEU A 13 10.90 -11.13 14.11
C LEU A 13 10.40 -11.89 12.89
N PHE A 14 10.92 -13.10 12.68
CA PHE A 14 10.34 -14.05 11.73
C PHE A 14 8.96 -14.45 12.26
N SER A 15 7.92 -13.67 11.95
CA SER A 15 6.56 -14.18 11.96
C SER A 15 6.40 -15.04 10.72
N ALA A 16 6.09 -16.32 10.92
CA ALA A 16 5.67 -17.17 9.82
C ALA A 16 4.43 -16.55 9.19
N SER A 17 4.49 -16.20 7.90
CA SER A 17 3.31 -15.81 7.12
C SER A 17 2.36 -17.01 7.06
N GLU A 18 1.05 -16.83 7.22
CA GLU A 18 0.07 -17.95 7.18
C GLU A 18 -0.63 -18.08 5.80
N ALA A 19 -0.27 -17.22 4.85
CA ALA A 19 -0.73 -17.19 3.45
C ALA A 19 0.42 -16.76 2.53
N PHE A 20 0.44 -17.25 1.28
CA PHE A 20 1.54 -17.08 0.30
C PHE A 20 2.92 -17.10 0.96
N PHE A 21 3.35 -18.28 1.40
CA PHE A 21 4.47 -18.41 2.31
C PHE A 21 5.78 -17.88 1.74
N SER A 22 6.53 -17.13 2.54
CA SER A 22 7.92 -16.81 2.18
C SER A 22 8.77 -18.08 2.13
N SER A 23 9.58 -18.24 1.08
CA SER A 23 10.49 -19.39 0.95
C SER A 23 11.45 -19.52 2.14
N ALA A 24 11.82 -18.39 2.75
CA ALA A 24 12.63 -18.35 3.98
C ALA A 24 11.90 -18.90 5.22
N THR A 25 10.56 -18.86 5.24
CA THR A 25 9.73 -19.42 6.32
C THR A 25 9.55 -20.93 6.19
N LEU A 26 9.68 -21.46 4.98
CA LEU A 26 9.31 -22.84 4.66
C LEU A 26 10.48 -23.83 4.61
N GLU A 27 11.73 -23.38 4.79
CA GLU A 27 12.95 -24.20 4.59
C GLU A 27 12.90 -25.04 3.30
N LEU A 28 12.39 -24.45 2.22
CA LEU A 28 12.24 -25.14 0.93
C LEU A 28 13.60 -25.38 0.27
N ASP A 29 13.71 -26.46 -0.49
CA ASP A 29 14.79 -26.60 -1.46
C ASP A 29 14.76 -25.47 -2.51
N ASP A 30 15.91 -25.17 -3.12
CA ASP A 30 16.08 -24.03 -4.03
C ASP A 30 15.06 -24.03 -5.18
N GLU A 31 14.71 -25.21 -5.70
CA GLU A 31 13.75 -25.36 -6.81
C GLU A 31 12.31 -25.03 -6.37
N SER A 32 11.92 -25.48 -5.19
CA SER A 32 10.61 -25.22 -4.59
C SER A 32 10.46 -23.79 -4.10
N ALA A 33 11.55 -23.19 -3.60
CA ALA A 33 11.65 -21.79 -3.23
C ALA A 33 11.48 -20.87 -4.46
N LEU A 34 12.02 -21.26 -5.61
CA LEU A 34 11.87 -20.52 -6.87
C LEU A 34 10.44 -20.54 -7.43
N LYS A 35 9.67 -21.61 -7.14
CA LYS A 35 8.29 -21.78 -7.62
C LYS A 35 7.23 -21.20 -6.68
N THR A 36 7.55 -21.01 -5.40
CA THR A 36 6.64 -20.44 -4.40
C THR A 36 6.76 -18.92 -4.37
N GLN A 37 5.69 -18.23 -4.72
CA GLN A 37 5.61 -16.77 -4.70
C GLN A 37 4.91 -16.31 -3.44
N ASP A 38 5.61 -15.50 -2.66
CA ASP A 38 5.05 -14.90 -1.45
C ASP A 38 4.33 -13.57 -1.76
N HIS A 39 3.62 -13.05 -0.76
CA HIS A 39 2.98 -11.74 -0.85
C HIS A 39 3.92 -10.62 -1.28
N ALA A 40 5.19 -10.68 -0.86
CA ALA A 40 6.17 -9.67 -1.20
C ALA A 40 6.48 -9.71 -2.69
N ILE A 41 6.71 -10.89 -3.27
CA ILE A 41 6.93 -11.10 -4.71
C ILE A 41 5.70 -10.68 -5.51
N ILE A 42 4.51 -11.17 -5.16
CA ILE A 42 3.25 -10.83 -5.85
C ILE A 42 3.02 -9.31 -5.88
N THR A 43 3.19 -8.65 -4.74
CA THR A 43 3.08 -7.19 -4.61
C THR A 43 4.06 -6.48 -5.53
N LYS A 44 5.31 -6.95 -5.56
CA LYS A 44 6.40 -6.36 -6.34
C LYS A 44 6.13 -6.48 -7.84
N LEU A 45 5.70 -7.65 -8.29
CA LEU A 45 5.39 -7.94 -9.70
C LEU A 45 4.18 -7.13 -10.19
N GLY A 46 3.09 -7.11 -9.42
CA GLY A 46 1.89 -6.37 -9.77
C GLY A 46 2.15 -4.86 -9.85
N LEU A 47 2.88 -4.29 -8.89
CA LEU A 47 3.28 -2.89 -8.93
C LEU A 47 4.20 -2.60 -10.12
N LEU A 48 5.18 -3.46 -10.41
CA LEU A 48 6.11 -3.27 -11.51
C LEU A 48 5.39 -3.20 -12.86
N ARG A 49 4.44 -4.12 -13.10
CA ARG A 49 3.60 -4.09 -14.32
C ARG A 49 2.87 -2.75 -14.48
N CYS A 50 2.36 -2.16 -13.39
CA CYS A 50 1.73 -0.84 -13.42
C CYS A 50 2.76 0.29 -13.63
N VAL A 51 3.92 0.22 -12.98
CA VAL A 51 4.95 1.27 -13.03
C VAL A 51 5.58 1.38 -14.42
N MET A 52 5.69 0.28 -15.16
CA MET A 52 6.18 0.31 -16.54
C MET A 52 5.28 1.15 -17.45
N GLU A 53 3.95 0.96 -17.37
CA GLU A 53 3.00 1.80 -18.11
C GLU A 53 3.01 3.24 -17.61
N PHE A 54 3.16 3.46 -16.30
CA PHE A 54 3.32 4.81 -15.74
C PHE A 54 4.51 5.57 -16.35
N PHE A 55 5.67 4.93 -16.45
CA PHE A 55 6.86 5.56 -17.01
C PHE A 55 6.74 5.81 -18.51
N LYS A 56 6.04 4.95 -19.24
CA LYS A 56 5.74 5.16 -20.67
C LYS A 56 4.91 6.42 -20.89
N ASP A 57 3.89 6.62 -20.06
CA ASP A 57 3.05 7.81 -20.13
C ASP A 57 3.74 9.06 -19.54
N ASN A 58 4.70 8.86 -18.63
CA ASN A 58 5.37 9.93 -17.89
C ASN A 58 6.91 9.80 -17.94
N PRO A 59 7.53 10.01 -19.12
CA PRO A 59 8.97 9.88 -19.28
C PRO A 59 9.78 10.84 -18.40
N GLN A 60 9.19 11.94 -17.92
CA GLN A 60 9.84 12.91 -17.03
C GLN A 60 10.26 12.33 -15.66
N TYR A 61 9.70 11.18 -15.25
CA TYR A 61 10.14 10.48 -14.02
C TYR A 61 11.21 9.42 -14.26
N ILE A 62 11.57 9.18 -15.53
CA ILE A 62 12.66 8.29 -15.93
C ILE A 62 13.99 9.05 -15.81
N ASP A 63 14.96 8.48 -15.11
CA ASP A 63 16.33 9.01 -15.08
C ASP A 63 17.06 8.68 -16.40
N GLU A 64 18.05 9.47 -16.79
CA GLU A 64 18.90 9.20 -17.96
C GLU A 64 19.46 7.76 -17.95
N LYS A 65 19.81 7.21 -16.78
CA LYS A 65 20.29 5.82 -16.66
C LYS A 65 19.23 4.76 -16.94
N VAL A 66 17.96 5.05 -16.62
CA VAL A 66 16.84 4.14 -16.88
C VAL A 66 16.38 4.30 -18.34
N ALA A 67 16.46 5.51 -18.89
CA ALA A 67 16.06 5.82 -20.26
C ALA A 67 16.86 5.02 -21.30
N VAL A 68 18.17 4.81 -21.08
CA VAL A 68 19.04 4.05 -22.00
C VAL A 68 18.57 2.60 -22.19
N ASN A 69 18.00 1.98 -21.15
CA ASN A 69 17.55 0.59 -21.22
C ASN A 69 16.03 0.47 -21.44
N PHE A 70 15.28 1.58 -21.40
CA PHE A 70 13.82 1.55 -21.31
C PHE A 70 13.14 0.89 -22.53
N GLU A 71 13.67 1.08 -23.74
CA GLU A 71 13.14 0.44 -24.96
C GLU A 71 13.27 -1.10 -24.93
N ASP A 72 14.38 -1.62 -24.38
CA ASP A 72 14.57 -3.07 -24.23
C ASP A 72 13.68 -3.64 -23.12
N LEU A 73 13.45 -2.87 -22.04
CA LEU A 73 12.59 -3.27 -20.92
C LEU A 73 11.12 -3.38 -21.31
N GLN A 74 10.63 -2.61 -22.29
CA GLN A 74 9.25 -2.68 -22.78
C GLN A 74 8.89 -4.01 -23.44
N ARG A 75 9.89 -4.79 -23.87
CA ARG A 75 9.67 -6.08 -24.55
C ARG A 75 9.61 -7.26 -23.57
N ILE A 76 9.92 -7.05 -22.29
CA ILE A 76 9.93 -8.11 -21.28
C ILE A 76 8.50 -8.38 -20.80
N VAL A 77 8.02 -9.61 -21.00
CA VAL A 77 6.77 -10.08 -20.41
C VAL A 77 7.05 -10.54 -18.98
N ILE A 78 6.62 -9.76 -18.01
CA ILE A 78 6.70 -10.15 -16.59
C ILE A 78 5.65 -11.21 -16.33
N THR A 79 6.06 -12.45 -16.06
CA THR A 79 5.15 -13.53 -15.59
C THR A 79 5.57 -14.03 -14.22
N ALA A 80 4.64 -14.71 -13.56
CA ALA A 80 4.87 -15.51 -12.36
C ALA A 80 6.08 -16.48 -12.50
N ASP A 81 6.37 -16.98 -13.71
CA ASP A 81 7.34 -18.06 -13.97
C ASP A 81 8.73 -17.60 -14.43
N THR A 82 9.03 -16.29 -14.42
CA THR A 82 10.30 -15.72 -14.96
C THR A 82 11.11 -14.95 -13.90
N PRO A 83 11.87 -15.62 -13.00
CA PRO A 83 12.57 -14.94 -11.90
C PRO A 83 13.78 -14.09 -12.33
N SER A 84 14.55 -14.53 -13.33
CA SER A 84 15.83 -13.90 -13.72
C SER A 84 15.66 -12.59 -14.49
N ASP A 85 14.75 -12.55 -15.45
CA ASP A 85 14.49 -11.35 -16.27
C ASP A 85 13.84 -10.24 -15.44
N VAL A 86 12.98 -10.65 -14.52
CA VAL A 86 12.37 -9.81 -13.50
C VAL A 86 13.43 -9.19 -12.57
N GLN A 87 14.45 -9.94 -12.14
CA GLN A 87 15.52 -9.39 -11.30
C GLN A 87 16.40 -8.34 -12.00
N ASN A 88 16.72 -8.55 -13.28
CA ASN A 88 17.47 -7.57 -14.08
C ASN A 88 16.65 -6.29 -14.27
N LEU A 89 15.37 -6.42 -14.63
CA LEU A 89 14.41 -5.31 -14.72
C LEU A 89 14.28 -4.56 -13.38
N PHE A 90 14.22 -5.31 -12.27
CA PHE A 90 14.22 -4.74 -10.93
C PHE A 90 15.48 -3.94 -10.64
N SER A 91 16.67 -4.43 -10.99
CA SER A 91 17.92 -3.69 -10.70
C SER A 91 17.98 -2.32 -11.39
N VAL A 92 17.41 -2.20 -12.59
CA VAL A 92 17.40 -0.97 -13.38
C VAL A 92 16.34 0.01 -12.86
N ILE A 93 15.09 -0.44 -12.73
CA ILE A 93 13.96 0.41 -12.29
C ILE A 93 14.06 0.76 -10.79
N MET A 94 14.49 -0.19 -9.96
CA MET A 94 14.60 -0.03 -8.52
C MET A 94 15.93 0.57 -8.08
N SER A 95 16.78 1.05 -8.99
CA SER A 95 18.04 1.71 -8.63
C SER A 95 17.85 2.93 -7.72
N ARG A 96 16.63 3.49 -7.63
CA ARG A 96 16.24 4.50 -6.65
C ARG A 96 15.97 3.87 -5.28
N MET A 97 16.87 4.09 -4.31
CA MET A 97 16.62 3.79 -2.88
C MET A 97 15.26 4.30 -2.38
N ARG A 98 14.76 5.42 -2.91
CA ARG A 98 13.46 6.00 -2.53
C ARG A 98 12.26 5.14 -2.95
N LEU A 99 12.29 4.61 -4.18
CA LEU A 99 11.26 3.68 -4.68
C LEU A 99 11.35 2.35 -3.93
N GLN A 100 12.57 1.86 -3.66
CA GLN A 100 12.78 0.68 -2.82
C GLN A 100 12.15 0.84 -1.43
N ASN A 101 12.35 1.99 -0.77
CA ASN A 101 11.75 2.26 0.53
C ASN A 101 10.21 2.28 0.46
N ALA A 102 9.64 2.93 -0.56
CA ALA A 102 8.19 2.94 -0.74
C ALA A 102 7.61 1.53 -0.92
N ILE A 103 8.29 0.69 -1.70
CA ILE A 103 7.89 -0.71 -1.92
C ILE A 103 8.06 -1.52 -0.64
N ALA A 104 9.15 -1.34 0.09
CA ALA A 104 9.40 -2.01 1.37
C ALA A 104 8.33 -1.67 2.41
N GLU A 105 7.86 -0.41 2.47
CA GLU A 105 6.76 -0.02 3.35
C GLU A 105 5.44 -0.75 3.00
N ILE A 106 5.12 -0.88 1.72
CA ILE A 106 3.93 -1.63 1.25
C ILE A 106 4.08 -3.13 1.60
N GLN A 107 5.23 -3.72 1.27
CA GLN A 107 5.49 -5.15 1.52
C GLN A 107 5.49 -5.47 3.02
N SER A 108 6.10 -4.62 3.84
CA SER A 108 6.11 -4.78 5.30
C SER A 108 4.69 -4.80 5.87
N SER A 109 3.84 -3.84 5.47
CA SER A 109 2.47 -3.79 5.96
C SER A 109 1.56 -4.87 5.37
N ASN A 110 1.90 -5.40 4.19
CA ASN A 110 1.25 -6.60 3.64
C ASN A 110 1.55 -7.80 4.56
N THR A 111 2.82 -8.09 4.85
CA THR A 111 3.22 -9.19 5.73
C THR A 111 2.66 -9.03 7.16
N GLU A 112 2.54 -7.79 7.66
CA GLU A 112 2.03 -7.49 9.00
C GLU A 112 0.59 -7.97 9.23
N VAL A 113 -0.23 -8.15 8.18
CA VAL A 113 -1.60 -8.68 8.33
C VAL A 113 -1.61 -10.11 8.89
N ASN A 114 -0.57 -10.90 8.64
CA ASN A 114 -0.34 -12.21 9.26
C ASN A 114 0.06 -12.13 10.75
N SER A 115 0.09 -10.94 11.35
CA SER A 115 0.38 -10.73 12.77
C SER A 115 -0.87 -10.33 13.56
N ALA A 116 -0.81 -10.48 14.88
CA ALA A 116 -1.92 -10.08 15.74
C ALA A 116 -2.14 -8.55 15.68
N PRO A 117 -3.40 -8.08 15.66
CA PRO A 117 -4.63 -8.86 15.83
C PRO A 117 -5.22 -9.43 14.53
N LEU A 118 -4.71 -9.02 13.35
CA LEU A 118 -5.36 -9.30 12.07
C LEU A 118 -5.28 -10.76 11.64
N LYS A 119 -4.23 -11.49 12.04
CA LYS A 119 -4.10 -12.94 11.76
C LYS A 119 -5.31 -13.77 12.20
N ASN A 120 -5.99 -13.34 13.26
CA ASN A 120 -7.16 -14.02 13.82
C ASN A 120 -8.48 -13.55 13.17
N VAL A 121 -8.45 -12.67 12.18
CA VAL A 121 -9.64 -12.09 11.53
C VAL A 121 -9.83 -12.73 10.16
N ALA A 122 -10.75 -13.67 10.02
CA ALA A 122 -10.94 -14.42 8.78
C ALA A 122 -11.25 -13.52 7.57
N ALA A 123 -11.98 -12.42 7.77
CA ALA A 123 -12.22 -11.42 6.73
C ALA A 123 -10.96 -10.72 6.21
N ALA A 124 -9.87 -10.66 6.98
CA ALA A 124 -8.60 -10.10 6.52
C ALA A 124 -7.87 -11.04 5.55
N HIS A 125 -8.26 -12.32 5.54
CA HIS A 125 -7.65 -13.41 4.77
C HIS A 125 -8.64 -14.09 3.80
N PHE A 126 -9.84 -13.53 3.61
CA PHE A 126 -10.94 -14.18 2.88
C PHE A 126 -11.27 -15.63 3.29
N SER A 127 -10.91 -16.01 4.51
CA SER A 127 -11.14 -17.35 5.04
C SER A 127 -12.57 -17.52 5.58
N GLY A 128 -12.97 -18.77 5.77
CA GLY A 128 -14.23 -19.16 6.43
C GLY A 128 -15.49 -18.58 5.78
N GLU A 129 -15.47 -18.44 4.45
CA GLU A 129 -16.56 -17.90 3.64
C GLU A 129 -16.96 -16.45 4.00
N GLN A 130 -16.08 -15.68 4.68
CA GLN A 130 -16.34 -14.30 5.08
C GLN A 130 -16.24 -13.27 3.92
N PHE A 131 -16.62 -13.63 2.69
CA PHE A 131 -16.49 -12.80 1.48
C PHE A 131 -17.12 -11.41 1.61
N LYS A 132 -18.32 -11.32 2.22
CA LYS A 132 -19.00 -10.03 2.44
C LYS A 132 -18.21 -9.11 3.37
N LYS A 133 -17.62 -9.65 4.44
CA LYS A 133 -16.80 -8.88 5.38
C LYS A 133 -15.45 -8.52 4.76
N GLY A 134 -14.81 -9.43 4.03
CA GLY A 134 -13.56 -9.18 3.30
C GLY A 134 -13.73 -8.09 2.24
N THR A 135 -14.78 -8.16 1.42
CA THR A 135 -15.14 -7.11 0.45
C THR A 135 -15.35 -5.76 1.13
N LYS A 136 -16.09 -5.72 2.25
CA LYS A 136 -16.28 -4.49 3.03
C LYS A 136 -14.96 -3.91 3.55
N ARG A 137 -14.02 -4.78 3.97
CA ARG A 137 -12.67 -4.38 4.38
C ARG A 137 -11.89 -3.76 3.23
N LEU A 138 -11.86 -4.39 2.05
CA LEU A 138 -11.21 -3.86 0.86
C LEU A 138 -11.74 -2.48 0.47
N LEU A 139 -13.07 -2.32 0.42
CA LEU A 139 -13.71 -1.04 0.09
C LEU A 139 -13.36 0.07 1.11
N LYS A 140 -13.34 -0.27 2.41
CA LYS A 140 -12.93 0.66 3.46
C LYS A 140 -11.48 1.10 3.29
N LEU A 141 -10.55 0.16 3.14
CA LEU A 141 -9.12 0.44 2.96
C LEU A 141 -8.89 1.30 1.72
N LYS A 142 -9.52 0.97 0.58
CA LYS A 142 -9.43 1.74 -0.66
C LYS A 142 -9.89 3.19 -0.47
N SER A 143 -11.03 3.39 0.19
CA SER A 143 -11.54 4.74 0.51
C SER A 143 -10.57 5.52 1.39
N GLU A 144 -9.96 4.88 2.39
CA GLU A 144 -8.98 5.50 3.29
C GLU A 144 -7.66 5.84 2.57
N ILE A 145 -7.19 4.98 1.66
CA ILE A 145 -6.01 5.21 0.81
C ILE A 145 -6.24 6.46 -0.06
N VAL A 146 -7.33 6.49 -0.83
CA VAL A 146 -7.65 7.61 -1.72
C VAL A 146 -7.82 8.90 -0.93
N THR A 147 -8.54 8.87 0.19
CA THR A 147 -8.73 10.05 1.05
C THR A 147 -7.41 10.56 1.63
N SER A 148 -6.54 9.65 2.09
CA SER A 148 -5.23 9.99 2.68
C SER A 148 -4.28 10.61 1.66
N LEU A 149 -4.33 10.16 0.41
CA LEU A 149 -3.55 10.70 -0.70
C LEU A 149 -4.06 12.07 -1.16
N LEU A 150 -5.37 12.21 -1.35
CA LEU A 150 -5.96 13.45 -1.87
C LEU A 150 -6.01 14.59 -0.85
N LYS A 151 -6.32 14.31 0.42
CA LYS A 151 -6.55 15.35 1.44
C LYS A 151 -5.36 15.59 2.36
N GLY A 152 -4.62 14.54 2.71
CA GLY A 152 -3.61 14.61 3.79
C GLY A 152 -2.16 14.56 3.32
N LEU A 153 -1.91 14.24 2.04
CA LEU A 153 -0.58 13.96 1.50
C LEU A 153 0.23 12.97 2.40
N LYS A 154 -0.48 12.03 3.04
CA LYS A 154 0.05 11.06 4.00
C LYS A 154 0.56 9.81 3.27
N PHE A 155 1.60 9.97 2.45
CA PHE A 155 2.07 8.90 1.56
C PHE A 155 2.49 7.62 2.28
N GLU A 156 3.23 7.71 3.38
CA GLU A 156 3.65 6.55 4.19
C GLU A 156 2.45 5.79 4.75
N HIS A 157 1.52 6.49 5.38
CA HIS A 157 0.28 5.89 5.88
C HIS A 157 -0.54 5.24 4.75
N SER A 158 -0.60 5.89 3.58
CA SER A 158 -1.30 5.35 2.41
C SER A 158 -0.63 4.08 1.89
N ARG A 159 0.71 3.97 1.96
CA ARG A 159 1.46 2.75 1.62
C ARG A 159 1.21 1.62 2.61
N GLN A 160 1.12 1.92 3.91
CA GLN A 160 0.73 0.94 4.92
C GLN A 160 -0.68 0.39 4.66
N LEU A 161 -1.67 1.28 4.46
CA LEU A 161 -3.04 0.86 4.10
C LEU A 161 -3.09 0.05 2.80
N THR A 162 -2.23 0.41 1.82
CA THR A 162 -2.09 -0.34 0.57
C THR A 162 -1.56 -1.75 0.82
N GLY A 163 -0.54 -1.91 1.67
CA GLY A 163 -0.04 -3.23 2.06
C GLY A 163 -1.14 -4.11 2.66
N GLN A 164 -1.92 -3.56 3.59
CA GLN A 164 -3.05 -4.28 4.20
C GLN A 164 -4.16 -4.63 3.19
N TYR A 165 -4.43 -3.75 2.23
CA TYR A 165 -5.39 -3.99 1.16
C TYR A 165 -4.92 -5.13 0.26
N LEU A 166 -3.66 -5.08 -0.17
CA LEU A 166 -3.08 -6.07 -1.08
C LEU A 166 -3.01 -7.45 -0.44
N HIS A 167 -2.69 -7.54 0.84
CA HIS A 167 -2.72 -8.82 1.56
C HIS A 167 -4.09 -9.50 1.45
N THR A 168 -5.14 -8.78 1.88
CA THR A 168 -6.51 -9.28 1.83
C THR A 168 -6.92 -9.61 0.40
N LEU A 169 -6.57 -8.78 -0.60
CA LEU A 169 -6.88 -9.05 -2.00
C LEU A 169 -6.18 -10.30 -2.54
N GLN A 170 -4.93 -10.52 -2.17
CA GLN A 170 -4.13 -11.66 -2.64
C GLN A 170 -4.67 -12.97 -2.05
N ASP A 171 -4.97 -13.01 -0.75
CA ASP A 171 -5.52 -14.18 -0.05
C ASP A 171 -6.82 -14.70 -0.66
N PHE A 172 -7.63 -13.83 -1.29
CA PHE A 172 -8.82 -14.29 -2.00
C PHE A 172 -8.49 -15.37 -3.04
N TYR A 173 -7.39 -15.23 -3.78
CA TYR A 173 -7.04 -16.13 -4.87
C TYR A 173 -6.42 -17.45 -4.37
N SER A 174 -5.69 -17.43 -3.25
CA SER A 174 -5.12 -18.63 -2.63
C SER A 174 -6.11 -19.37 -1.73
N HIS A 175 -7.00 -18.69 -1.02
CA HIS A 175 -7.87 -19.29 0.00
C HIS A 175 -9.28 -19.62 -0.47
N SER A 176 -9.71 -19.11 -1.64
CA SER A 176 -11.00 -19.44 -2.25
C SER A 176 -10.89 -20.47 -3.37
N ASN A 177 -12.03 -21.02 -3.81
CA ASN A 177 -12.10 -21.88 -4.99
C ASN A 177 -12.20 -21.10 -6.33
N TRP A 178 -11.83 -19.81 -6.37
CA TRP A 178 -11.98 -18.96 -7.56
C TRP A 178 -11.31 -19.55 -8.81
N VAL A 179 -10.08 -20.06 -8.66
CA VAL A 179 -9.29 -20.65 -9.74
C VAL A 179 -9.87 -21.97 -10.21
N GLU A 180 -10.39 -22.78 -9.28
CA GLU A 180 -11.00 -24.10 -9.52
C GLU A 180 -12.31 -23.97 -10.31
N LEU A 181 -13.04 -22.88 -10.12
CA LEU A 181 -14.22 -22.55 -10.92
C LEU A 181 -13.87 -22.07 -12.33
N GLY A 182 -12.58 -21.98 -12.68
CA GLY A 182 -12.13 -21.50 -13.99
C GLY A 182 -12.32 -19.99 -14.20
N ASN A 183 -12.59 -19.24 -13.13
CA ASN A 183 -12.75 -17.80 -13.21
C ASN A 183 -11.41 -17.12 -13.49
N ARG A 184 -11.43 -16.07 -14.31
CA ARG A 184 -10.27 -15.21 -14.58
C ARG A 184 -10.40 -13.93 -13.76
N VAL A 185 -9.28 -13.21 -13.59
CA VAL A 185 -9.34 -11.83 -13.08
C VAL A 185 -10.14 -10.98 -14.06
N GLN A 186 -11.22 -10.37 -13.59
CA GLN A 186 -12.01 -9.44 -14.39
C GLN A 186 -11.56 -8.01 -14.11
N LYS A 187 -11.50 -7.17 -15.16
CA LYS A 187 -11.16 -5.75 -15.03
C LYS A 187 -12.15 -5.08 -14.09
N PHE A 188 -11.67 -4.42 -13.04
CA PHE A 188 -12.49 -3.87 -11.95
C PHE A 188 -13.19 -4.95 -11.12
N ASP A 189 -12.33 -5.77 -10.51
CA ASP A 189 -12.60 -6.92 -9.65
C ASP A 189 -13.95 -6.87 -8.91
N VAL A 190 -14.56 -8.05 -8.80
CA VAL A 190 -15.88 -8.39 -8.21
C VAL A 190 -15.91 -8.09 -6.69
N GLN A 191 -14.86 -7.46 -6.16
CA GLN A 191 -14.58 -7.25 -4.75
C GLN A 191 -14.24 -5.78 -4.41
N THR A 192 -14.10 -4.91 -5.42
CA THR A 192 -13.56 -3.54 -5.25
C THR A 192 -14.50 -2.44 -5.74
N ASN A 193 -15.63 -2.84 -6.34
CA ASN A 193 -16.76 -2.00 -6.71
C ASN A 193 -18.06 -2.61 -6.13
N PRO A 194 -18.84 -1.87 -5.31
CA PRO A 194 -20.12 -2.35 -4.78
C PRO A 194 -21.10 -2.83 -5.86
N ALA A 195 -21.04 -2.27 -7.07
CA ALA A 195 -21.87 -2.67 -8.20
C ALA A 195 -21.52 -4.06 -8.75
N ASN A 196 -20.29 -4.53 -8.49
CA ASN A 196 -19.76 -5.79 -8.98
C ASN A 196 -19.57 -6.82 -7.84
N SER A 197 -20.09 -6.59 -6.63
CA SER A 197 -19.91 -7.54 -5.53
C SER A 197 -20.46 -8.92 -5.90
N ILE A 198 -19.75 -10.00 -5.53
CA ILE A 198 -20.21 -11.38 -5.76
C ILE A 198 -21.65 -11.51 -5.20
N PRO A 199 -22.66 -11.81 -6.04
CA PRO A 199 -24.02 -11.96 -5.56
C PRO A 199 -24.12 -13.11 -4.55
N SER A 200 -24.90 -12.90 -3.48
CA SER A 200 -24.96 -13.81 -2.33
C SER A 200 -25.41 -15.23 -2.68
N GLU A 201 -26.17 -15.40 -3.76
CA GLU A 201 -26.63 -16.68 -4.29
C GLU A 201 -25.50 -17.56 -4.85
N PHE A 202 -24.39 -16.93 -5.27
CA PHE A 202 -23.19 -17.62 -5.75
C PHE A 202 -22.18 -17.91 -4.64
N ILE A 203 -22.45 -17.50 -3.39
CA ILE A 203 -21.60 -17.79 -2.23
C ILE A 203 -22.19 -18.98 -1.47
N SER A 204 -21.34 -19.92 -1.08
CA SER A 204 -21.73 -21.08 -0.29
C SER A 204 -22.26 -20.64 1.08
N LYS A 205 -23.35 -21.26 1.53
CA LYS A 205 -23.95 -21.00 2.85
C LYS A 205 -23.35 -21.89 3.93
N PRO A 206 -23.40 -21.52 5.22
CA PRO A 206 -22.84 -22.33 6.30
C PRO A 206 -23.39 -23.77 6.40
N ASP A 207 -24.62 -24.00 5.92
CA ASP A 207 -25.31 -25.28 5.89
C ASP A 207 -25.09 -26.09 4.59
N GLU A 208 -24.37 -25.54 3.62
CA GLU A 208 -24.07 -26.20 2.34
C GLU A 208 -22.69 -26.88 2.39
N ALA A 209 -22.64 -28.16 2.05
CA ALA A 209 -21.39 -28.90 1.93
C ALA A 209 -20.56 -28.39 0.74
N THR A 210 -19.27 -28.17 0.96
CA THR A 210 -18.33 -27.64 -0.04
C THR A 210 -17.13 -28.53 -0.29
N CYS A 211 -16.77 -29.42 0.64
CA CYS A 211 -15.65 -30.36 0.51
C CYS A 211 -16.01 -31.80 0.86
N ILE A 212 -15.21 -32.73 0.37
CA ILE A 212 -15.02 -34.07 0.94
C ILE A 212 -13.62 -34.18 1.56
N SER A 213 -13.39 -35.15 2.45
CA SER A 213 -12.07 -35.38 3.04
C SER A 213 -11.05 -35.81 1.97
N CYS A 214 -9.88 -35.19 1.94
CA CYS A 214 -8.78 -35.62 1.09
C CYS A 214 -8.28 -37.02 1.51
N PRO A 215 -7.78 -37.89 0.61
CA PRO A 215 -7.31 -39.23 0.97
C PRO A 215 -6.11 -39.22 1.92
N LEU A 216 -6.01 -40.23 2.81
CA LEU A 216 -4.82 -40.41 3.66
C LEU A 216 -3.68 -40.89 2.78
N THR A 217 -2.58 -40.15 2.73
CA THR A 217 -1.31 -40.69 2.23
C THR A 217 -0.41 -41.07 3.40
N THR A 218 0.39 -42.12 3.22
CA THR A 218 1.35 -42.62 4.23
C THR A 218 2.39 -41.58 4.66
N GLU A 219 2.47 -40.45 3.96
CA GLU A 219 3.43 -39.36 4.18
C GLU A 219 2.77 -38.04 4.66
N GLN A 220 1.48 -38.04 5.03
CA GLN A 220 0.73 -36.82 5.43
C GLN A 220 0.72 -35.71 4.34
N LYS A 221 0.92 -36.11 3.09
CA LYS A 221 0.81 -35.27 1.90
C LYS A 221 -0.61 -35.39 1.38
N ASP A 222 -1.53 -34.62 1.95
CA ASP A 222 -2.92 -34.63 1.49
C ASP A 222 -2.96 -34.20 0.01
N ASN A 223 -3.34 -35.12 -0.89
CA ASN A 223 -3.71 -34.74 -2.25
C ASN A 223 -5.19 -34.33 -2.23
N CYS A 224 -5.45 -33.04 -2.39
CA CYS A 224 -6.79 -32.48 -2.36
C CYS A 224 -7.32 -32.07 -3.74
N ASP A 225 -6.66 -32.44 -4.85
CA ASP A 225 -6.96 -31.98 -6.22
C ASP A 225 -8.47 -32.04 -6.60
N ASN A 226 -9.24 -32.97 -6.03
CA ASN A 226 -10.66 -33.18 -6.32
C ASN A 226 -11.55 -33.19 -5.06
N ASN A 227 -11.19 -32.45 -4.01
CA ASN A 227 -11.95 -32.44 -2.76
C ASN A 227 -13.16 -31.49 -2.77
N LEU A 228 -13.21 -30.51 -3.69
CA LEU A 228 -14.31 -29.55 -3.82
C LEU A 228 -15.53 -30.20 -4.49
N ILE A 229 -16.70 -30.06 -3.86
CA ILE A 229 -17.99 -30.62 -4.33
C ILE A 229 -19.06 -29.56 -4.60
N THR A 230 -18.67 -28.29 -4.67
CA THR A 230 -19.57 -27.15 -4.91
C THR A 230 -19.19 -26.40 -6.19
N GLN A 231 -20.20 -25.83 -6.85
CA GLN A 231 -20.03 -24.87 -7.95
C GLN A 231 -20.23 -23.42 -7.49
N LYS A 232 -20.55 -23.21 -6.21
CA LYS A 232 -20.58 -21.89 -5.58
C LYS A 232 -19.18 -21.50 -5.10
N ILE A 233 -18.97 -20.22 -4.90
CA ILE A 233 -17.76 -19.69 -4.29
C ILE A 233 -17.71 -20.12 -2.81
N THR A 234 -16.58 -20.67 -2.40
CA THR A 234 -16.26 -21.10 -1.03
C THR A 234 -14.83 -20.70 -0.70
N SER A 235 -14.50 -20.57 0.59
CA SER A 235 -13.12 -20.44 1.04
C SER A 235 -12.81 -21.39 2.20
N GLY A 236 -11.52 -21.63 2.45
CA GLY A 236 -11.06 -22.51 3.51
C GLY A 236 -11.29 -21.90 4.88
N TYR A 237 -11.78 -22.70 5.83
CA TYR A 237 -11.84 -22.31 7.24
C TYR A 237 -10.49 -22.58 7.91
N TYR A 238 -9.83 -21.54 8.42
CA TYR A 238 -8.55 -21.64 9.13
C TYR A 238 -8.76 -21.74 10.65
N GLY A 239 -8.06 -22.67 11.30
CA GLY A 239 -8.16 -22.85 12.75
C GLY A 239 -7.52 -21.70 13.54
N GLY A 240 -8.27 -21.09 14.45
CA GLY A 240 -7.79 -20.01 15.33
C GLY A 240 -8.31 -18.61 14.97
N GLN A 241 -9.06 -18.49 13.87
CA GLN A 241 -9.71 -17.25 13.47
C GLN A 241 -11.09 -17.05 14.12
N ASP A 242 -11.67 -15.87 13.93
CA ASP A 242 -12.96 -15.40 14.46
C ASP A 242 -14.20 -16.15 13.93
N ILE A 243 -14.01 -17.17 13.09
CA ILE A 243 -15.06 -18.06 12.61
C ILE A 243 -14.58 -19.52 12.61
N ALA A 244 -15.34 -20.38 13.27
CA ALA A 244 -15.05 -21.80 13.32
C ALA A 244 -15.64 -22.52 12.10
N LYS A 245 -14.92 -23.54 11.62
CA LYS A 245 -15.43 -24.50 10.64
C LYS A 245 -16.67 -25.23 11.19
N PRO A 246 -17.82 -25.19 10.50
CA PRO A 246 -19.01 -25.95 10.88
C PRO A 246 -18.71 -27.44 11.07
N SER A 247 -19.14 -28.01 12.20
CA SER A 247 -18.84 -29.41 12.56
C SER A 247 -19.86 -30.42 12.00
N ASN A 248 -21.07 -29.96 11.68
CA ASN A 248 -22.19 -30.78 11.18
C ASN A 248 -22.32 -30.78 9.65
N VAL A 249 -21.46 -30.03 8.95
CA VAL A 249 -21.52 -29.84 7.49
C VAL A 249 -20.11 -30.03 6.93
N SER A 250 -20.02 -30.69 5.78
CA SER A 250 -18.74 -30.98 5.13
C SER A 250 -18.16 -29.75 4.44
N LYS A 251 -17.52 -28.87 5.22
CA LYS A 251 -16.85 -27.65 4.75
C LYS A 251 -15.38 -27.87 4.45
N CYS A 252 -14.81 -27.07 3.55
CA CYS A 252 -13.37 -27.09 3.30
C CYS A 252 -12.59 -26.45 4.44
N GLY A 253 -11.53 -27.11 4.91
CA GLY A 253 -10.51 -26.42 5.72
C GLY A 253 -9.68 -25.47 4.86
N HIS A 254 -8.90 -24.61 5.48
CA HIS A 254 -7.78 -23.99 4.79
C HIS A 254 -6.74 -25.07 4.41
N GLY A 255 -6.42 -25.94 5.37
CA GLY A 255 -5.50 -27.06 5.22
C GLY A 255 -4.03 -26.62 5.27
N GLY A 256 -3.13 -27.56 4.99
CA GLY A 256 -1.69 -27.36 5.11
C GLY A 256 -1.17 -27.61 6.53
N ILE A 257 0.15 -27.70 6.68
CA ILE A 257 0.77 -28.12 7.94
C ILE A 257 0.60 -27.09 9.08
N LEU A 258 0.30 -25.83 8.75
CA LEU A 258 0.11 -24.76 9.73
C LEU A 258 -1.35 -24.56 10.17
N ASP A 259 -2.32 -25.11 9.43
CA ASP A 259 -3.73 -25.02 9.82
C ASP A 259 -4.06 -26.00 10.96
N SER A 260 -4.25 -25.45 12.17
CA SER A 260 -4.70 -26.21 13.34
C SER A 260 -6.09 -26.85 13.20
N GLY A 261 -6.86 -26.43 12.19
CA GLY A 261 -8.17 -26.95 11.81
C GLY A 261 -8.14 -28.06 10.74
N ARG A 262 -6.98 -28.42 10.19
CA ARG A 262 -6.88 -29.32 9.01
C ARG A 262 -7.52 -30.70 9.18
N GLU A 263 -7.58 -31.22 10.41
CA GLU A 263 -8.17 -32.52 10.75
C GLU A 263 -9.65 -32.43 11.21
N LYS A 264 -10.21 -31.21 11.34
CA LYS A 264 -11.58 -31.02 11.85
C LYS A 264 -12.60 -31.15 10.71
N GLY A 265 -13.58 -32.04 10.86
CA GLY A 265 -14.61 -32.25 9.84
C GLY A 265 -14.03 -32.91 8.58
N ALA A 266 -14.32 -32.37 7.40
CA ALA A 266 -13.68 -32.85 6.17
C ALA A 266 -12.18 -32.54 6.19
N ARG A 267 -11.32 -33.57 6.19
CA ARG A 267 -9.86 -33.40 6.29
C ARG A 267 -9.29 -32.70 5.05
N GLY A 268 -8.24 -31.92 5.28
CA GLY A 268 -7.43 -31.26 4.26
C GLY A 268 -7.87 -29.82 4.08
N GLY A 269 -7.82 -29.33 2.86
CA GLY A 269 -8.25 -27.96 2.57
C GLY A 269 -8.09 -27.59 1.12
N ILE A 270 -8.13 -26.29 0.85
CA ILE A 270 -8.17 -25.75 -0.51
C ILE A 270 -7.12 -24.69 -0.80
N ASN A 271 -6.21 -24.40 0.15
CA ASN A 271 -5.25 -23.32 -0.04
C ASN A 271 -4.25 -23.62 -1.17
N LYS A 272 -3.79 -22.55 -1.82
CA LYS A 272 -2.69 -22.55 -2.80
C LYS A 272 -1.52 -21.66 -2.37
N ASP A 273 -1.20 -21.60 -1.09
CA ASP A 273 -0.16 -20.68 -0.59
C ASP A 273 1.27 -21.00 -1.04
N SER A 274 1.53 -22.24 -1.44
CA SER A 274 2.82 -22.72 -1.92
C SER A 274 2.67 -23.61 -3.13
N ALA A 275 3.69 -23.62 -3.99
CA ALA A 275 3.83 -24.55 -5.11
C ALA A 275 4.20 -25.98 -4.68
N THR A 276 4.20 -26.28 -3.38
CA THR A 276 4.61 -27.58 -2.84
C THR A 276 3.50 -28.29 -2.08
N ARG A 277 3.39 -29.60 -2.33
CA ARG A 277 2.35 -30.46 -1.75
C ARG A 277 2.39 -30.52 -0.22
N ASN A 278 3.55 -30.32 0.41
CA ASN A 278 3.68 -30.37 1.87
C ASN A 278 3.00 -29.19 2.56
N TRP A 279 2.93 -28.04 1.87
CA TRP A 279 2.47 -26.79 2.46
C TRP A 279 1.06 -26.43 2.01
N SER A 280 0.68 -26.82 0.78
CA SER A 280 -0.62 -26.49 0.20
C SER A 280 -1.36 -27.70 -0.35
N PRO A 281 -2.60 -27.93 0.10
CA PRO A 281 -3.49 -28.95 -0.46
C PRO A 281 -3.66 -28.85 -1.97
N HIS A 282 -3.80 -27.63 -2.50
CA HIS A 282 -4.03 -27.33 -3.92
C HIS A 282 -2.78 -26.72 -4.56
N TYR A 283 -1.59 -27.18 -4.18
CA TYR A 283 -0.30 -26.65 -4.64
C TYR A 283 -0.15 -26.56 -6.17
N ASN A 284 -0.77 -27.49 -6.91
CA ASN A 284 -0.75 -27.50 -8.38
C ASN A 284 -1.37 -26.24 -9.00
N LEU A 285 -2.21 -25.53 -8.25
CA LEU A 285 -2.89 -24.30 -8.68
C LEU A 285 -2.20 -23.03 -8.19
N HIS A 286 -1.08 -23.14 -7.47
CA HIS A 286 -0.35 -21.99 -6.91
C HIS A 286 0.06 -20.97 -7.98
N ALA A 287 0.68 -21.41 -9.08
CA ALA A 287 1.13 -20.51 -10.13
C ALA A 287 -0.03 -19.70 -10.74
N VAL A 288 -1.17 -20.35 -10.97
CA VAL A 288 -2.37 -19.68 -11.52
C VAL A 288 -2.99 -18.73 -10.50
N ALA A 289 -3.06 -19.12 -9.22
CA ALA A 289 -3.53 -18.25 -8.14
C ALA A 289 -2.63 -17.03 -7.94
N ALA A 290 -1.31 -17.21 -7.97
CA ALA A 290 -0.33 -16.13 -7.88
C ALA A 290 -0.44 -15.17 -9.07
N GLU A 291 -0.57 -15.68 -10.30
CA GLU A 291 -0.75 -14.83 -11.49
C GLU A 291 -2.05 -14.01 -11.41
N HIS A 292 -3.15 -14.59 -10.92
CA HIS A 292 -4.37 -13.82 -10.67
C HIS A 292 -4.17 -12.75 -9.59
N ALA A 293 -3.45 -13.06 -8.51
CA ALA A 293 -3.14 -12.11 -7.45
C ALA A 293 -2.23 -10.96 -7.95
N ILE A 294 -1.27 -11.25 -8.84
CA ILE A 294 -0.41 -10.25 -9.50
C ILE A 294 -1.24 -9.33 -10.38
N GLU A 295 -2.13 -9.88 -11.22
CA GLU A 295 -2.97 -9.10 -12.12
C GLU A 295 -3.98 -8.23 -11.34
N ALA A 296 -4.59 -8.75 -10.28
CA ALA A 296 -5.46 -7.97 -9.41
C ALA A 296 -4.70 -6.84 -8.68
N THR A 297 -3.46 -7.13 -8.22
CA THR A 297 -2.56 -6.13 -7.63
C THR A 297 -2.23 -5.02 -8.63
N LYS A 298 -1.91 -5.37 -9.88
CA LYS A 298 -1.66 -4.41 -10.96
C LYS A 298 -2.88 -3.51 -11.19
N GLN A 299 -4.07 -4.10 -11.34
CA GLN A 299 -5.31 -3.36 -11.57
C GLN A 299 -5.63 -2.39 -10.43
N PHE A 300 -5.34 -2.76 -9.18
CA PHE A 300 -5.47 -1.84 -8.04
C PHE A 300 -4.58 -0.60 -8.22
N PHE A 301 -3.31 -0.77 -8.59
CA PHE A 301 -2.41 0.37 -8.79
C PHE A 301 -2.80 1.23 -9.99
N GLU A 302 -3.27 0.63 -11.09
CA GLU A 302 -3.80 1.36 -12.25
C GLU A 302 -5.02 2.20 -11.88
N GLU A 303 -5.95 1.64 -11.11
CA GLU A 303 -7.12 2.36 -10.63
C GLU A 303 -6.74 3.47 -9.65
N LEU A 304 -5.82 3.19 -8.71
CA LEU A 304 -5.32 4.19 -7.78
C LEU A 304 -4.69 5.36 -8.53
N ARG A 305 -3.81 5.08 -9.50
CA ARG A 305 -3.20 6.07 -10.39
C ARG A 305 -4.27 6.89 -11.11
N SER A 306 -5.24 6.24 -11.74
CA SER A 306 -6.34 6.92 -12.45
C SER A 306 -7.18 7.79 -11.52
N THR A 307 -7.30 7.44 -10.24
CA THR A 307 -8.12 8.16 -9.26
C THR A 307 -7.39 9.37 -8.69
N VAL A 308 -6.10 9.25 -8.38
CA VAL A 308 -5.34 10.32 -7.71
C VAL A 308 -4.53 11.20 -8.66
N GLY A 309 -4.35 10.76 -9.92
CA GLY A 309 -3.53 11.43 -10.91
C GLY A 309 -2.04 11.12 -10.78
N ASP A 310 -1.32 11.31 -11.88
CA ASP A 310 0.08 10.87 -12.05
C ASP A 310 1.04 11.54 -11.06
N ASP A 311 0.85 12.81 -10.74
CA ASP A 311 1.68 13.53 -9.77
C ASP A 311 1.59 12.96 -8.35
N ILE A 312 0.36 12.67 -7.87
CA ILE A 312 0.16 12.12 -6.53
C ILE A 312 0.63 10.66 -6.50
N PHE A 313 0.39 9.90 -7.57
CA PHE A 313 0.86 8.53 -7.71
C PHE A 313 2.40 8.46 -7.69
N ALA A 314 3.09 9.34 -8.41
CA ALA A 314 4.55 9.42 -8.40
C ALA A 314 5.12 9.73 -7.00
N ARG A 315 4.46 10.61 -6.24
CA ARG A 315 4.85 10.93 -4.85
C ARG A 315 4.54 9.77 -3.89
N PHE A 316 3.42 9.06 -4.10
CA PHE A 316 3.09 7.84 -3.38
C PHE A 316 4.18 6.78 -3.56
N LEU A 317 4.71 6.61 -4.77
CA LEU A 317 5.84 5.72 -5.07
C LEU A 317 7.23 6.32 -4.78
N ASN A 318 7.28 7.55 -4.24
CA ASN A 318 8.51 8.24 -3.89
C ASN A 318 9.48 8.41 -5.08
N LEU A 319 8.94 8.62 -6.28
CA LEU A 319 9.70 8.78 -7.52
C LEU A 319 10.38 10.15 -7.63
N GLN A 320 9.88 11.16 -6.90
CA GLN A 320 10.46 12.50 -6.84
C GLN A 320 11.03 12.80 -5.45
N ALA A 321 11.99 13.73 -5.37
CA ALA A 321 12.31 14.35 -4.08
C ALA A 321 11.09 15.17 -3.62
N VAL A 322 10.58 14.93 -2.41
CA VAL A 322 9.58 15.81 -1.81
C VAL A 322 10.27 16.72 -0.79
N ARG A 323 10.17 18.03 -0.99
CA ARG A 323 10.63 19.05 -0.05
C ARG A 323 9.45 19.79 0.56
N THR A 324 9.65 20.38 1.71
CA THR A 324 8.66 21.25 2.35
C THR A 324 9.15 22.69 2.37
N LEU A 325 8.33 23.63 1.90
CA LEU A 325 8.55 25.06 2.04
C LEU A 325 7.49 25.61 2.98
N ALA A 326 7.90 26.02 4.18
CA ALA A 326 7.03 26.69 5.13
C ALA A 326 7.27 28.19 5.12
N LEU A 327 6.20 28.95 4.95
CA LEU A 327 6.15 30.41 4.99
C LEU A 327 5.39 30.79 6.27
N VAL A 328 6.10 31.35 7.25
CA VAL A 328 5.52 31.83 8.50
C VAL A 328 5.56 33.35 8.44
N ILE A 329 4.41 33.99 8.30
CA ILE A 329 4.30 35.39 7.88
C ILE A 329 3.53 36.19 8.93
N ASP A 330 4.16 37.24 9.43
CA ASP A 330 3.52 38.29 10.21
C ASP A 330 2.50 39.03 9.33
N ASP A 331 1.24 39.14 9.74
CA ASP A 331 0.24 39.96 9.06
C ASP A 331 -0.35 41.07 9.96
N THR A 332 0.41 41.48 10.97
CA THR A 332 0.07 42.56 11.90
C THR A 332 0.08 43.92 11.21
N GLY A 333 -0.49 44.93 11.86
CA GLY A 333 -0.63 46.26 11.30
C GLY A 333 0.74 46.91 11.06
N SER A 334 1.76 46.46 11.80
CA SER A 334 3.15 46.90 11.64
C SER A 334 3.76 46.49 10.29
N MET A 335 3.22 45.45 9.63
CA MET A 335 3.62 44.98 8.30
C MET A 335 3.03 45.83 7.16
N GLY A 336 2.33 46.93 7.43
CA GLY A 336 1.57 47.70 6.44
C GLY A 336 2.37 48.08 5.18
N GLU A 337 3.62 48.53 5.35
CA GLU A 337 4.48 48.93 4.24
C GLU A 337 5.19 47.72 3.58
N GLU A 338 5.44 46.67 4.36
CA GLU A 338 6.26 45.51 3.98
C GLU A 338 5.45 44.35 3.41
N ILE A 339 4.16 44.22 3.76
CA ILE A 339 3.33 43.04 3.43
C ILE A 339 3.22 42.84 1.92
N LYS A 340 3.26 43.92 1.12
CA LYS A 340 3.27 43.82 -0.35
C LYS A 340 4.58 43.19 -0.85
N SER A 341 5.71 43.57 -0.27
CA SER A 341 7.03 43.02 -0.61
C SER A 341 7.17 41.56 -0.16
N VAL A 342 6.65 41.23 1.03
CA VAL A 342 6.62 39.85 1.56
C VAL A 342 5.78 38.93 0.68
N ARG A 343 4.60 39.39 0.23
CA ARG A 343 3.76 38.63 -0.72
C ARG A 343 4.49 38.35 -2.03
N LYS A 344 5.18 39.36 -2.58
CA LYS A 344 5.97 39.21 -3.81
C LYS A 344 7.11 38.21 -3.61
N LEU A 345 7.92 38.38 -2.57
CA LEU A 345 9.05 37.50 -2.27
C LEU A 345 8.60 36.04 -2.05
N SER A 346 7.53 35.85 -1.29
CA SER A 346 6.91 34.53 -1.06
C SER A 346 6.45 33.87 -2.36
N THR A 347 5.79 34.64 -3.23
CA THR A 347 5.36 34.17 -4.55
C THR A 347 6.55 33.77 -5.41
N ASP A 348 7.61 34.60 -5.44
CA ASP A 348 8.83 34.31 -6.19
C ASP A 348 9.53 33.04 -5.68
N PHE A 349 9.54 32.80 -4.36
CA PHE A 349 10.04 31.54 -3.79
C PHE A 349 9.22 30.33 -4.25
N VAL A 350 7.88 30.40 -4.18
CA VAL A 350 6.99 29.33 -4.63
C VAL A 350 7.07 29.10 -6.14
N GLN A 351 7.37 30.14 -6.94
CA GLN A 351 7.59 29.95 -8.37
C GLN A 351 8.92 29.23 -8.65
N LYS A 352 9.98 29.54 -7.90
CA LYS A 352 11.28 28.87 -8.02
C LYS A 352 11.26 27.39 -7.62
N THR A 353 10.25 26.95 -6.89
CA THR A 353 10.07 25.54 -6.51
C THR A 353 9.36 24.71 -7.59
N LYS A 354 8.85 25.33 -8.67
CA LYS A 354 8.28 24.59 -9.81
C LYS A 354 9.41 23.88 -10.59
N ASN A 355 9.69 22.63 -10.25
CA ASN A 355 10.69 21.77 -10.90
C ASN A 355 10.12 20.33 -11.08
N PRO A 356 10.21 19.71 -12.28
CA PRO A 356 9.77 18.34 -12.52
C PRO A 356 10.40 17.27 -11.62
N ASN A 357 11.61 17.51 -11.10
CA ASN A 357 12.35 16.52 -10.32
C ASN A 357 12.17 16.66 -8.79
N THR A 358 11.55 17.76 -8.34
CA THR A 358 11.34 18.04 -6.92
C THR A 358 9.90 18.49 -6.70
N ALA A 359 9.11 17.64 -6.06
CA ALA A 359 7.81 18.00 -5.54
C ALA A 359 7.96 18.86 -4.28
N PHE A 360 7.04 19.80 -4.09
CA PHE A 360 6.94 20.59 -2.87
C PHE A 360 5.60 20.38 -2.17
N VAL A 361 5.65 20.42 -0.85
CA VAL A 361 4.51 20.72 0.02
C VAL A 361 4.73 22.11 0.59
N TYR A 362 3.74 22.96 0.44
CA TYR A 362 3.75 24.32 0.90
C TYR A 362 2.92 24.41 2.17
N ILE A 363 3.49 25.07 3.18
CA ILE A 363 2.81 25.38 4.42
C ILE A 363 2.81 26.91 4.53
N LEU A 364 1.65 27.52 4.66
CA LEU A 364 1.53 28.94 5.01
C LEU A 364 0.92 29.03 6.41
N VAL A 365 1.62 29.74 7.30
CA VAL A 365 1.15 30.09 8.64
C VAL A 365 1.18 31.60 8.77
N PRO A 366 0.06 32.29 8.52
CA PRO A 366 -0.06 33.68 8.94
C PRO A 366 -0.15 33.72 10.46
N PHE A 367 0.43 34.74 11.08
CA PHE A 367 0.28 34.96 12.52
C PHE A 367 0.08 36.44 12.82
N ASN A 368 -0.78 36.67 13.80
CA ASN A 368 -1.13 37.95 14.37
C ASN A 368 -1.29 37.79 15.89
N ASP A 369 -1.54 38.87 16.62
CA ASP A 369 -2.02 38.82 18.00
C ASP A 369 -3.51 39.25 18.01
N PRO A 370 -4.45 38.45 18.57
CA PRO A 370 -4.26 37.26 19.42
C PRO A 370 -4.34 35.89 18.72
N GLU A 371 -4.36 35.83 17.39
CA GLU A 371 -4.64 34.59 16.66
C GLU A 371 -3.55 34.20 15.65
N VAL A 372 -3.32 32.88 15.53
CA VAL A 372 -2.45 32.29 14.50
C VAL A 372 -3.30 31.51 13.51
N GLY A 373 -3.08 31.75 12.22
CA GLY A 373 -3.73 31.05 11.13
C GLY A 373 -4.80 31.86 10.39
N PRO A 374 -5.60 31.23 9.53
CA PRO A 374 -5.66 29.77 9.30
C PRO A 374 -4.40 29.21 8.63
N VAL A 375 -3.98 28.01 9.06
CA VAL A 375 -2.85 27.30 8.44
C VAL A 375 -3.29 26.67 7.12
N THR A 376 -2.55 26.95 6.04
CA THR A 376 -2.76 26.32 4.73
C THR A 376 -1.67 25.29 4.50
N VAL A 377 -2.05 24.04 4.18
CA VAL A 377 -1.11 22.97 3.79
C VAL A 377 -1.56 22.43 2.44
N THR A 378 -0.72 22.59 1.41
CA THR A 378 -1.08 22.16 0.05
C THR A 378 0.13 21.71 -0.75
N SER A 379 -0.10 20.89 -1.77
CA SER A 379 0.89 20.57 -2.80
C SER A 379 0.74 21.40 -4.07
N ASN A 380 -0.31 22.22 -4.15
CA ASN A 380 -0.60 23.09 -5.27
C ASN A 380 0.08 24.45 -5.05
N ALA A 381 1.03 24.78 -5.93
CA ALA A 381 1.76 26.04 -5.88
C ALA A 381 0.82 27.25 -6.06
N ASP A 382 -0.20 27.13 -6.91
CA ASP A 382 -1.10 28.24 -7.20
C ASP A 382 -2.07 28.50 -6.04
N GLU A 383 -2.47 27.44 -5.32
CA GLU A 383 -3.29 27.56 -4.10
C GLU A 383 -2.54 28.31 -2.98
N VAL A 384 -1.27 27.96 -2.71
CA VAL A 384 -0.50 28.70 -1.69
C VAL A 384 -0.16 30.12 -2.15
N ILE A 385 0.06 30.35 -3.46
CA ILE A 385 0.26 31.71 -3.99
C ILE A 385 -0.99 32.56 -3.80
N GLN A 386 -2.18 31.99 -4.02
CA GLN A 386 -3.45 32.67 -3.75
C GLN A 386 -3.59 32.99 -2.26
N ALA A 387 -3.29 32.02 -1.38
CA ALA A 387 -3.34 32.22 0.07
C ALA A 387 -2.38 33.33 0.54
N VAL A 388 -1.14 33.33 0.06
CA VAL A 388 -0.15 34.39 0.31
C VAL A 388 -0.68 35.74 -0.17
N ASN A 389 -1.21 35.82 -1.40
CA ASN A 389 -1.65 37.09 -1.96
C ASN A 389 -2.88 37.68 -1.25
N SER A 390 -3.64 36.84 -0.55
CA SER A 390 -4.81 37.23 0.24
C SER A 390 -4.47 37.92 1.57
N LEU A 391 -3.22 37.79 2.03
CA LEU A 391 -2.76 38.40 3.28
C LEU A 391 -2.88 39.93 3.25
N LYS A 392 -3.34 40.49 4.38
CA LYS A 392 -3.49 41.92 4.59
C LYS A 392 -2.95 42.27 5.98
N ALA A 393 -2.18 43.34 6.07
CA ALA A 393 -1.76 43.89 7.34
C ALA A 393 -2.99 44.44 8.09
N ASN A 394 -3.28 43.88 9.27
CA ASN A 394 -4.42 44.27 10.09
C ASN A 394 -3.98 44.52 11.54
N LYS A 395 -4.71 45.32 12.31
CA LYS A 395 -4.36 45.63 13.71
C LYS A 395 -4.06 44.35 14.52
N GLY A 396 -2.98 44.38 15.31
CA GLY A 396 -2.70 43.41 16.36
C GLY A 396 -3.19 43.89 17.73
N GLY A 397 -3.16 43.00 18.72
CA GLY A 397 -3.54 43.28 20.11
C GLY A 397 -2.46 44.05 20.87
N ASP A 398 -1.49 43.34 21.44
CA ASP A 398 -0.34 43.89 22.14
C ASP A 398 0.99 43.52 21.49
N CYS A 399 2.05 44.18 21.95
CA CYS A 399 3.41 43.70 21.72
C CYS A 399 3.79 42.83 22.93
N PRO A 400 4.31 41.59 22.77
CA PRO A 400 4.92 41.00 21.56
C PRO A 400 4.03 40.03 20.73
N GLU A 401 4.28 39.97 19.42
CA GLU A 401 3.55 39.12 18.45
C GLU A 401 3.79 37.60 18.61
N LEU A 402 2.87 36.78 18.07
CA LEU A 402 2.86 35.31 18.22
C LEU A 402 3.78 34.54 17.25
N GLY A 403 4.93 35.11 16.87
CA GLY A 403 5.83 34.53 15.86
C GLY A 403 6.36 33.13 16.21
N MET A 404 6.65 32.86 17.49
CA MET A 404 7.07 31.52 17.94
C MET A 404 5.93 30.50 17.88
N THR A 405 4.70 30.93 18.16
CA THR A 405 3.51 30.09 18.01
C THR A 405 3.28 29.75 16.54
N GLY A 406 3.43 30.74 15.64
CA GLY A 406 3.39 30.52 14.19
C GLY A 406 4.44 29.50 13.72
N LEU A 407 5.69 29.62 14.19
CA LEU A 407 6.76 28.68 13.87
C LEU A 407 6.45 27.26 14.39
N TYR A 408 5.94 27.16 15.62
CA TYR A 408 5.53 25.88 16.20
C TYR A 408 4.41 25.22 15.39
N GLN A 409 3.40 25.99 14.97
CA GLN A 409 2.34 25.49 14.09
C GLN A 409 2.88 24.96 12.76
N ALA A 410 3.85 25.66 12.14
CA ALA A 410 4.50 25.17 10.92
C ALA A 410 5.21 23.82 11.16
N LEU A 411 5.96 23.69 12.26
CA LEU A 411 6.68 22.47 12.61
C LEU A 411 5.77 21.28 12.84
N LEU A 412 4.57 21.49 13.40
CA LEU A 412 3.56 20.42 13.57
C LEU A 412 3.06 19.85 12.22
N GLN A 413 3.11 20.64 11.15
CA GLN A 413 2.70 20.21 9.81
C GLN A 413 3.84 19.58 9.00
N VAL A 414 5.11 19.78 9.40
CA VAL A 414 6.26 19.23 8.70
C VAL A 414 6.39 17.73 8.99
N SER A 415 6.48 16.92 7.92
CA SER A 415 6.77 15.49 8.04
C SER A 415 8.24 15.27 8.45
N LYS A 416 8.47 14.46 9.50
CA LYS A 416 9.79 14.16 10.08
C LYS A 416 10.82 13.58 9.10
N THR A 417 10.37 13.05 7.96
CA THR A 417 11.21 12.35 6.98
C THR A 417 11.56 13.19 5.76
N ARG A 418 11.17 14.47 5.72
CA ARG A 418 11.38 15.36 4.56
C ARG A 418 12.40 16.45 4.87
N LEU A 419 13.23 16.78 3.88
CA LEU A 419 14.00 18.02 3.91
C LEU A 419 13.02 19.20 3.87
N PHE A 420 13.13 20.09 4.83
CA PHE A 420 12.26 21.25 4.95
C PHE A 420 13.07 22.53 5.06
N THR A 421 12.50 23.62 4.56
CA THR A 421 13.01 24.98 4.74
C THR A 421 11.88 25.83 5.28
N ILE A 422 12.12 26.51 6.40
CA ILE A 422 11.16 27.43 7.02
C ILE A 422 11.69 28.85 6.83
N TYR A 423 10.89 29.71 6.24
CA TYR A 423 11.11 31.14 6.19
C TYR A 423 10.17 31.80 7.18
N LEU A 424 10.74 32.40 8.23
CA LEU A 424 10.03 33.27 9.15
C LEU A 424 10.23 34.72 8.68
N MET A 425 9.14 35.38 8.30
CA MET A 425 9.15 36.76 7.79
C MET A 425 8.51 37.68 8.83
N LEU A 426 9.37 38.41 9.55
CA LEU A 426 9.02 39.38 10.60
C LEU A 426 9.28 40.81 10.12
N THR A 427 8.63 41.80 10.75
CA THR A 427 9.09 43.20 10.64
C THR A 427 10.47 43.40 11.30
N PRO A 428 11.19 44.50 10.96
CA PRO A 428 12.45 44.85 11.62
C PRO A 428 12.29 45.44 13.03
N ARG A 429 11.06 45.62 13.55
CA ARG A 429 10.85 46.29 14.85
C ARG A 429 10.79 45.29 16.01
N ILE A 430 11.82 44.46 16.14
CA ILE A 430 12.14 43.86 17.44
C ILE A 430 12.86 44.94 18.23
N GLN A 431 12.10 45.79 18.94
CA GLN A 431 12.70 46.49 20.08
C GLN A 431 12.81 45.46 21.20
N ILE A 432 14.03 44.92 21.35
CA ILE A 432 14.46 44.12 22.50
C ILE A 432 14.50 45.01 23.74
#